data_AF-A0A0B2UQI7-F1
#
_entry.id   AF-A0A0B2UQI7-F1
#
_cell.length_a   1.000
_cell.length_b   1.000
_cell.length_c   1.000
_cell.angle_alpha   90.00
_cell.angle_beta   90.00
_cell.angle_gamma   90.00
#
_symmetry.space_group_name_H-M   'P 1'
#
loop_
_entity.id
_entity.type
_entity.pdbx_description
1 polymer ?
#
loop_
_entity_poly.entity_id
_entity_poly.type
_entity_poly.pdbx_seq_one_letter_code
_entity_poly.pdbx_strand_id
1 'polypeptide(L)'
;VPQDCQLFGKSLSRSESATWAAEGVGAVLDLNGHTIRCKQYSGVVLRNLIRKRTDSFPTDRSVIAYVVSLLTDFCALVYVSKHEDVRKLARILSLSTADVNLLASFLGEIDFLRYARLKDEIIRSDATESKDIKL
;
A
#
# COMPACT_ATOMS: atom_id res chain seq x y z
N VAL A 1 -12.40 15.29 2.67
CA VAL A 1 -11.84 14.02 2.12
C VAL A 1 -12.44 12.90 2.95
N PRO A 2 -12.95 11.81 2.34
CA PRO A 2 -13.45 10.66 3.11
C PRO A 2 -12.35 10.16 4.04
N GLN A 3 -12.66 10.00 5.33
CA GLN A 3 -11.65 9.60 6.33
C GLN A 3 -11.35 8.10 6.30
N ASP A 4 -12.27 7.30 5.75
CA ASP A 4 -12.22 5.83 5.80
C ASP A 4 -11.71 5.21 4.48
N CYS A 5 -11.17 6.01 3.55
CA CYS A 5 -10.81 5.54 2.22
C CYS A 5 -9.39 5.98 1.83
N GLN A 6 -8.53 5.00 1.48
CA GLN A 6 -7.19 5.29 0.95
C GLN A 6 -7.21 5.81 -0.50
N LEU A 7 -8.27 5.49 -1.26
CA LEU A 7 -8.49 5.95 -2.64
C LEU A 7 -9.91 6.52 -2.76
N PHE A 8 -10.02 7.72 -3.33
CA PHE A 8 -11.31 8.35 -3.63
C PHE A 8 -11.20 9.19 -4.91
N GLY A 9 -12.34 9.42 -5.57
CA GLY A 9 -12.45 10.28 -6.74
C GLY A 9 -13.14 11.59 -6.41
N LYS A 10 -12.78 12.67 -7.11
CA LYS A 10 -13.49 13.95 -7.07
C LYS A 10 -13.55 14.55 -8.47
N SER A 11 -14.73 14.96 -8.91
CA SER A 11 -14.90 15.74 -10.14
C SER A 11 -14.59 17.20 -9.86
N LEU A 12 -13.68 17.77 -10.65
CA LEU A 12 -13.22 19.16 -10.54
C LEU A 12 -13.05 19.73 -11.93
N SER A 13 -13.16 21.05 -12.05
CA SER A 13 -12.73 21.73 -13.28
C SER A 13 -11.21 21.62 -13.46
N ARG A 14 -10.72 21.86 -14.68
CA ARG A 14 -9.29 21.78 -15.00
C ARG A 14 -8.42 22.74 -14.17
N SER A 15 -8.92 23.95 -13.90
CA SER A 15 -8.20 24.94 -13.09
C SER A 15 -8.10 24.50 -11.63
N GLU A 16 -9.15 23.89 -11.09
CA GLU A 16 -9.17 23.37 -9.73
C GLU A 16 -8.31 22.11 -9.58
N SER A 17 -8.37 21.18 -10.54
CA SER A 17 -7.60 19.92 -10.47
C SER A 17 -6.08 20.16 -10.48
N ALA A 18 -5.62 21.19 -11.19
CA ALA A 18 -4.21 21.55 -11.31
C ALA A 18 -3.54 21.98 -9.99
N THR A 19 -4.30 22.56 -9.06
CA THR A 19 -3.79 23.04 -7.76
C THR A 19 -4.37 22.29 -6.57
N TRP A 20 -5.25 21.31 -6.83
CA TRP A 20 -5.91 20.58 -5.77
C TRP A 20 -4.93 19.86 -4.84
N ALA A 21 -5.09 20.11 -3.54
CA ALA A 21 -4.39 19.46 -2.46
C ALA A 21 -5.33 19.36 -1.25
N ALA A 22 -5.08 18.39 -0.38
CA ALA A 22 -5.77 18.25 0.89
C ALA A 22 -4.80 17.69 1.93
N GLU A 23 -5.01 18.07 3.19
CA GLU A 23 -4.26 17.51 4.31
C GLU A 23 -4.45 15.98 4.35
N GLY A 24 -3.37 15.27 4.61
CA GLY A 24 -3.36 13.80 4.61
C GLY A 24 -3.29 13.14 3.22
N VAL A 25 -3.39 13.89 2.12
CA VAL A 25 -3.32 13.32 0.76
C VAL A 25 -1.90 13.39 0.22
N GLY A 26 -1.25 12.23 0.14
CA GLY A 26 0.16 12.11 -0.30
C GLY A 26 0.36 11.96 -1.82
N ALA A 27 -0.69 11.68 -2.58
CA ALA A 27 -0.63 11.50 -4.02
C ALA A 27 -1.93 11.95 -4.70
N VAL A 28 -1.82 12.62 -5.84
CA VAL A 28 -2.94 13.08 -6.66
C VAL A 28 -2.72 12.67 -8.11
N LEU A 29 -3.66 11.91 -8.68
CA LEU A 29 -3.73 11.64 -10.11
C LEU A 29 -4.69 12.63 -10.76
N ASP A 30 -4.15 13.62 -11.47
CA ASP A 30 -4.93 14.58 -12.23
C ASP A 30 -5.19 14.03 -13.64
N LEU A 31 -6.44 13.58 -13.87
CA LEU A 31 -6.88 13.08 -15.16
C LEU A 31 -7.06 14.20 -16.22
N ASN A 32 -7.36 15.43 -15.80
CA ASN A 32 -7.47 16.57 -16.73
C ASN A 32 -6.08 17.03 -17.19
N GLY A 33 -5.11 17.01 -16.27
CA GLY A 33 -3.71 17.38 -16.51
C GLY A 33 -2.84 16.26 -17.07
N HIS A 34 -3.31 15.00 -17.01
CA HIS A 34 -2.51 13.81 -17.28
C HIS A 34 -1.23 13.73 -16.44
N THR A 35 -1.29 14.22 -15.20
CA THR A 35 -0.12 14.30 -14.30
C THR A 35 -0.38 13.57 -13.00
N ILE A 36 0.64 12.90 -12.49
CA ILE A 36 0.65 12.39 -11.11
C ILE A 36 1.51 13.33 -10.25
N ARG A 37 0.94 13.81 -9.15
CA ARG A 37 1.64 14.61 -8.15
C ARG A 37 1.80 13.78 -6.89
N CYS A 38 3.00 13.27 -6.63
CA CYS A 38 3.31 12.48 -5.45
C CYS A 38 4.80 12.59 -5.11
N LYS A 39 5.20 12.06 -3.96
CA LYS A 39 6.62 11.92 -3.63
C LYS A 39 7.29 10.98 -4.63
N GLN A 40 8.43 11.40 -5.16
CA GLN A 40 9.21 10.56 -6.07
C GLN A 40 9.72 9.32 -5.34
N TYR A 41 9.35 8.14 -5.83
CA TYR A 41 9.91 6.88 -5.37
C TYR A 41 11.19 6.58 -6.15
N SER A 42 12.31 6.49 -5.42
CA SER A 42 13.66 6.22 -5.97
C SER A 42 14.19 4.83 -5.58
N GLY A 43 13.30 3.91 -5.20
CA GLY A 43 13.68 2.60 -4.69
C GLY A 43 14.12 1.60 -5.76
N VAL A 44 14.54 0.43 -5.27
CA VAL A 44 15.02 -0.68 -6.11
C VAL A 44 13.90 -1.67 -6.38
N VAL A 45 13.03 -1.92 -5.39
CA VAL A 45 11.99 -2.97 -5.44
C VAL A 45 11.03 -2.76 -6.60
N LEU A 46 10.46 -1.56 -6.72
CA LEU A 46 9.46 -1.26 -7.76
C LEU A 46 10.07 -0.62 -9.02
N ARG A 47 11.40 -0.51 -9.09
CA ARG A 47 12.10 0.17 -10.21
C ARG A 47 11.76 -0.42 -11.57
N ASN A 48 11.50 -1.72 -11.62
CA ASN A 48 11.22 -2.43 -12.86
C ASN A 48 9.87 -2.02 -13.48
N LEU A 49 8.92 -1.50 -12.68
CA LEU A 49 7.66 -0.95 -13.19
C LEU A 49 7.87 0.24 -14.13
N ILE A 50 8.92 1.03 -13.91
CA ILE A 50 9.24 2.20 -14.75
C ILE A 50 9.94 1.78 -16.05
N ARG A 51 10.68 0.66 -16.02
CA ARG A 51 11.58 0.26 -17.12
C ARG A 51 10.87 -0.45 -18.27
N LYS A 52 9.70 -1.06 -18.05
CA LYS A 52 8.96 -1.72 -19.12
C LYS A 52 7.91 -0.77 -19.72
N ARG A 53 8.05 -0.50 -21.02
CA ARG A 53 7.11 0.31 -21.80
C ARG A 53 5.83 -0.48 -22.09
N THR A 54 4.75 0.24 -22.40
CA THR A 54 3.44 -0.33 -22.79
C THR A 54 3.51 -1.18 -24.06
N ASP A 55 4.47 -0.93 -24.95
CA ASP A 55 4.74 -1.74 -26.16
C ASP A 55 5.42 -3.08 -25.86
N SER A 56 5.88 -3.31 -24.63
CA SER A 56 6.67 -4.48 -24.24
C SER A 56 5.80 -5.65 -23.76
N PHE A 57 4.48 -5.47 -23.73
CA PHE A 57 3.53 -6.48 -23.29
C PHE A 57 2.61 -6.87 -24.45
N PRO A 58 2.50 -8.18 -24.77
CA PRO A 58 1.69 -8.62 -25.90
C PRO A 58 0.18 -8.53 -25.62
N THR A 59 -0.23 -8.49 -24.35
CA THR A 59 -1.63 -8.36 -23.92
C THR A 59 -1.75 -7.68 -22.56
N ASP A 60 -2.92 -7.13 -22.24
CA ASP A 60 -3.25 -6.59 -20.91
C ASP A 60 -3.07 -7.65 -19.81
N ARG A 61 -3.39 -8.92 -20.11
CA ARG A 61 -3.17 -10.03 -19.17
C ARG A 61 -1.69 -10.19 -18.81
N SER A 62 -0.79 -9.97 -19.75
CA SER A 62 0.65 -10.02 -19.52
C SER A 62 1.12 -8.87 -18.63
N VAL A 63 0.53 -7.67 -18.77
CA VAL A 63 0.79 -6.54 -17.87
C VAL A 63 0.33 -6.88 -16.46
N ILE A 64 -0.91 -7.37 -16.31
CA ILE A 64 -1.46 -7.76 -15.01
C ILE A 64 -0.60 -8.83 -14.34
N ALA A 65 -0.24 -9.90 -15.08
CA ALA A 65 0.59 -10.97 -14.56
C ALA A 65 1.97 -10.47 -14.09
N TYR A 66 2.57 -9.54 -14.84
CA TYR A 66 3.83 -8.92 -14.48
C TYR A 66 3.74 -8.04 -13.22
N VAL A 67 2.66 -7.26 -13.08
CA VAL A 67 2.42 -6.47 -11.86
C VAL A 67 2.20 -7.42 -10.68
N VAL A 68 1.41 -8.47 -10.86
CA VAL A 68 1.14 -9.47 -9.82
C VAL A 68 2.43 -10.19 -9.38
N SER A 69 3.32 -10.56 -10.31
CA SER A 69 4.60 -11.19 -9.94
C SER A 69 5.45 -10.25 -9.08
N LEU A 70 5.56 -8.97 -9.46
CA LEU A 70 6.32 -7.99 -8.68
C LEU A 70 5.70 -7.75 -7.29
N LEU A 71 4.37 -7.68 -7.21
CA LEU A 71 3.68 -7.58 -5.93
C LEU A 71 3.88 -8.83 -5.08
N THR A 72 3.96 -10.01 -5.69
CA THR A 72 4.19 -11.27 -4.98
C THR A 72 5.59 -11.31 -4.37
N ASP A 73 6.62 -10.92 -5.14
CA ASP A 73 7.99 -10.79 -4.65
C ASP A 73 8.08 -9.78 -3.50
N PHE A 74 7.38 -8.65 -3.63
CA PHE A 74 7.31 -7.66 -2.56
C PHE A 74 6.58 -8.17 -1.31
N CYS A 75 5.46 -8.89 -1.47
CA CYS A 75 4.76 -9.51 -0.35
C CYS A 75 5.64 -10.54 0.37
N ALA A 76 6.43 -11.32 -0.37
CA ALA A 76 7.41 -12.23 0.23
C ALA A 76 8.47 -11.47 1.04
N LEU A 77 8.95 -10.34 0.52
CA LEU A 77 9.87 -9.46 1.26
C LEU A 77 9.25 -8.90 2.54
N VAL A 78 8.01 -8.42 2.50
CA VAL A 78 7.26 -7.96 3.68
C VAL A 78 7.12 -9.09 4.70
N TYR A 79 6.78 -10.30 4.24
CA TYR A 79 6.65 -11.47 5.11
C TYR A 79 7.97 -11.82 5.82
N VAL A 80 9.09 -11.87 5.09
CA VAL A 80 10.40 -12.12 5.71
C VAL A 80 10.78 -11.00 6.67
N SER A 81 10.46 -9.74 6.32
CA SER A 81 10.72 -8.56 7.17
C SER A 81 9.95 -8.55 8.49
N LYS A 82 8.88 -9.35 8.61
CA LYS A 82 8.17 -9.55 9.87
C LYS A 82 8.94 -10.43 10.86
N HIS A 83 9.78 -11.33 10.35
CA HIS A 83 10.47 -12.35 11.15
C HIS A 83 11.96 -12.07 11.33
N GLU A 84 12.55 -11.20 10.51
CA GLU A 84 13.95 -10.81 10.56
C GLU A 84 14.10 -9.30 10.77
N ASP A 85 15.29 -8.87 11.20
CA ASP A 85 15.61 -7.44 11.33
C ASP A 85 15.59 -6.76 9.94
N VAL A 86 14.68 -5.80 9.76
CA VAL A 86 14.55 -4.98 8.55
C VAL A 86 15.88 -4.32 8.16
N ARG A 87 16.71 -3.92 9.13
CA ARG A 87 18.03 -3.30 8.87
C ARG A 87 19.01 -4.29 8.27
N LYS A 88 18.97 -5.55 8.73
CA LYS A 88 19.79 -6.65 8.21
C LYS A 88 19.35 -6.98 6.79
N LEU A 89 18.05 -7.12 6.54
CA LEU A 89 17.49 -7.35 5.20
C LEU A 89 17.82 -6.20 4.24
N ALA A 90 17.71 -4.95 4.68
CA ALA A 90 18.03 -3.78 3.87
C ALA A 90 19.49 -3.80 3.40
N ARG A 91 20.43 -4.26 4.23
CA ARG A 91 21.83 -4.42 3.84
C ARG A 91 22.04 -5.57 2.86
N ILE A 92 21.47 -6.75 3.15
CA ILE A 92 21.63 -7.95 2.31
C ILE A 92 21.05 -7.72 0.91
N LEU A 93 19.86 -7.14 0.84
CA LEU A 93 19.13 -6.91 -0.41
C LEU A 93 19.44 -5.56 -1.05
N SER A 94 20.36 -4.78 -0.47
CA SER A 94 20.71 -3.44 -0.94
C SER A 94 19.49 -2.53 -1.13
N LEU A 95 18.55 -2.58 -0.18
CA LEU A 95 17.33 -1.78 -0.21
C LEU A 95 17.66 -0.31 0.01
N SER A 96 17.00 0.57 -0.75
CA SER A 96 17.09 2.01 -0.54
C SER A 96 16.25 2.45 0.65
N THR A 97 16.46 3.68 1.12
CA THR A 97 15.59 4.31 2.13
C THR A 97 14.12 4.35 1.70
N ALA A 98 13.84 4.54 0.40
CA ALA A 98 12.47 4.52 -0.12
C ALA A 98 11.82 3.13 0.01
N ASP A 99 12.61 2.07 -0.21
CA ASP A 99 12.15 0.69 -0.03
C ASP A 99 11.89 0.37 1.45
N VAL A 100 12.78 0.82 2.34
CA VAL A 100 12.60 0.63 3.79
C VAL A 100 11.35 1.36 4.30
N ASN A 101 11.12 2.60 3.85
CA ASN A 101 9.91 3.35 4.22
C ASN A 101 8.63 2.67 3.71
N LEU A 102 8.68 2.10 2.50
CA LEU A 102 7.58 1.32 1.96
C LEU A 102 7.32 0.07 2.83
N LEU A 103 8.35 -0.71 3.15
CA LEU A 103 8.24 -1.87 4.02
C LEU A 103 7.69 -1.53 5.40
N ALA A 104 8.20 -0.46 6.03
CA ALA A 104 7.72 0.00 7.33
C ALA A 104 6.23 0.38 7.29
N SER A 105 5.77 1.02 6.22
CA SER A 105 4.36 1.37 6.03
C SER A 105 3.48 0.12 5.97
N PHE A 106 3.89 -0.88 5.18
CA PHE A 106 3.16 -2.14 5.05
C PHE A 106 3.14 -2.97 6.34
N LEU A 107 4.28 -3.05 7.04
CA LEU A 107 4.34 -3.74 8.34
C LEU A 107 3.42 -3.07 9.37
N GLY A 108 3.41 -1.73 9.41
CA GLY A 108 2.51 -0.98 10.27
C GLY A 108 1.03 -1.23 9.97
N GLU A 109 0.64 -1.29 8.69
CA GLU A 109 -0.73 -1.64 8.31
C GLU A 109 -1.10 -3.08 8.68
N ILE A 110 -0.18 -4.04 8.51
CA ILE A 110 -0.41 -5.44 8.91
C ILE A 110 -0.65 -5.54 10.41
N ASP A 111 0.16 -4.85 11.22
CA ASP A 111 0.01 -4.84 12.67
C ASP A 111 -1.31 -4.19 13.10
N PHE A 112 -1.71 -3.10 12.44
CA PHE A 112 -3.01 -2.46 12.66
C PHE A 112 -4.17 -3.41 12.35
N LEU A 113 -4.15 -4.08 11.19
CA LEU A 113 -5.17 -5.05 10.80
C LEU A 113 -5.22 -6.24 11.77
N ARG A 114 -4.06 -6.71 12.24
CA ARG A 114 -3.98 -7.80 13.23
C ARG A 114 -4.59 -7.38 14.55
N TYR A 115 -4.29 -6.17 15.02
CA TYR A 115 -4.88 -5.63 16.25
C TYR A 115 -6.40 -5.50 16.12
N ALA A 116 -6.90 -4.97 15.00
CA ALA A 116 -8.33 -4.84 14.76
C ALA A 116 -9.04 -6.21 14.82
N ARG A 117 -8.47 -7.24 14.18
CA ARG A 117 -9.01 -8.62 14.24
C ARG A 117 -9.02 -9.18 15.66
N LEU A 118 -7.93 -9.02 16.40
CA LEU A 118 -7.82 -9.50 17.78
C LEU A 118 -8.85 -8.81 18.68
N LYS A 119 -9.04 -7.50 18.52
CA LYS A 119 -10.05 -6.73 19.24
C LYS A 119 -11.46 -7.25 18.93
N ASP A 120 -11.77 -7.51 17.67
CA ASP A 120 -13.08 -8.05 17.26
C ASP A 120 -13.32 -9.47 17.81
N GLU A 121 -12.29 -10.30 17.88
CA GLU A 121 -12.35 -11.64 18.49
C GLU A 121 -12.67 -11.56 19.99
N ILE A 122 -11.99 -10.67 20.73
CA ILE A 122 -12.24 -10.44 22.17
C ILE A 122 -13.66 -9.94 22.42
N ILE A 123 -14.14 -8.96 21.63
CA ILE A 123 -15.51 -8.44 21.77
C ILE A 123 -16.54 -9.56 21.53
N ARG A 124 -16.29 -10.45 20.57
CA ARG A 124 -17.17 -11.59 20.30
C ARG A 124 -17.15 -12.60 21.43
N SER A 125 -15.99 -12.92 22.02
CA SER A 125 -15.90 -13.86 23.15
C SER A 125 -16.65 -13.34 24.38
N ASP A 126 -16.49 -12.06 24.71
CA ASP A 126 -17.17 -11.43 25.85
C ASP A 126 -18.70 -11.42 25.66
N ALA A 127 -19.18 -11.22 24.42
CA ALA A 127 -20.60 -11.27 24.08
C ALA A 127 -21.18 -12.70 24.15
N THR A 128 -20.37 -13.74 23.92
CA THR A 128 -20.79 -15.13 24.13
C THR A 128 -20.80 -15.51 25.61
N GLU A 129 -19.80 -15.13 26.40
CA GLU A 129 -19.78 -15.37 27.85
C GLU A 129 -20.96 -14.70 28.55
N SER A 130 -21.34 -13.49 28.13
CA SER A 130 -22.50 -12.77 28.67
C SER A 130 -23.86 -13.43 28.36
N LYS A 131 -23.95 -14.30 27.34
CA LYS A 131 -25.18 -15.04 26.99
C LYS A 131 -25.33 -16.37 27.73
N ASP A 132 -24.21 -16.93 28.19
CA ASP A 132 -24.19 -18.20 28.92
C ASP A 132 -24.42 -18.01 30.44
N ILE A 133 -24.42 -16.77 30.93
CA ILE A 133 -24.93 -16.42 32.26
C ILE A 133 -26.46 -16.31 32.18
N LYS A 134 -27.16 -17.45 32.16
CA LYS A 134 -28.57 -17.51 32.53
C LYS A 134 -28.67 -17.75 34.03
N LEU A 135 -29.01 -16.68 34.76
CA LEU A 135 -29.46 -16.74 36.17
C LEU A 135 -30.75 -17.57 36.28
#